data_AF-A0A519YRP6-F1
#
_entry.id   AF-A0A519YRP6-F1
#
_cell.length_a   1.000
_cell.length_b   1.000
_cell.length_c   1.000
_cell.angle_alpha   90.00
_cell.angle_beta   90.00
_cell.angle_gamma   90.00
#
_symmetry.space_group_name_H-M   'P 1'
#
loop_
_entity.id
_entity.type
_entity.pdbx_description
1 polymer ?
#
loop_
_entity_poly.entity_id
_entity_poly.type
_entity_poly.pdbx_seq_one_letter_code
_entity_poly.pdbx_strand_id
1 'polypeptide(L)'
;MKRVLYQLLLPLLLLASWGARAQTTLQQESFENAPGTAASQVDVSGANTFTLTTAASGSTDQYYLRTSNATVGTDAPGFQATGVNGTTLPTNVDGTYYWVGEGVKGSASAAAQATRIGGRVTLKSVSIAGYANLKVTVALIIARAGRTYDRMETDDTLRVQVRFNNAGNWLTIGQLVGDNSAAGGASGYWRVDAGRDGSSIDDVAANTQTVGNPFSDFTFDVIGSGSTMQTRIVAAEQGGSEEFAFDNIRVTGVMSTNQAPVLANIESTTIAYAEGQGATTITNTLTVADQDNTNLTGGTVRFTAGFDNTEDQLLFTNQNGITGSYNTSTGVLTLSGTASLAAYQAALRSIQYQDTDAVDASAGTRTITFSVTDGLSSSLEVSRSITVTPALDAAGRLPYQEDLETNGEGTRYTSNDGLMSNGRAFIRTNVPSEPNGQWHSNGSAATTISGINNSYYWWVSGTSIY
;
A
#
# COMPACT_ATOMS: atom_id res chain seq x y z
N MET A 1 22.48 -57.22 14.03
CA MET A 1 23.78 -56.69 13.58
C MET A 1 23.58 -55.98 12.25
N LYS A 2 23.80 -54.65 12.22
CA LYS A 2 23.84 -53.72 11.06
C LYS A 2 22.51 -53.46 10.31
N ARG A 3 22.11 -52.25 9.87
CA ARG A 3 22.50 -50.81 9.97
C ARG A 3 21.35 -50.09 9.21
N VAL A 4 20.57 -49.18 9.80
CA VAL A 4 20.70 -47.70 9.82
C VAL A 4 20.77 -47.04 8.42
N LEU A 5 19.89 -46.01 8.26
CA LEU A 5 19.93 -44.84 7.36
C LEU A 5 19.27 -44.91 5.96
N TYR A 6 18.09 -44.28 5.83
CA TYR A 6 17.70 -43.44 4.69
C TYR A 6 16.74 -42.35 5.19
N GLN A 7 17.30 -41.33 5.83
CA GLN A 7 16.76 -39.98 5.91
C GLN A 7 17.84 -39.03 5.39
N LEU A 8 17.42 -37.91 4.79
CA LEU A 8 18.18 -36.86 4.10
C LEU A 8 18.43 -37.09 2.60
N LEU A 9 17.61 -36.45 1.77
CA LEU A 9 17.96 -35.22 1.03
C LEU A 9 16.89 -34.97 -0.05
N LEU A 10 15.85 -34.21 0.31
CA LEU A 10 15.18 -33.35 -0.67
C LEU A 10 15.62 -31.93 -0.33
N PRO A 11 16.47 -31.26 -1.13
CA PRO A 11 16.53 -29.82 -1.05
C PRO A 11 15.18 -29.33 -1.56
N LEU A 12 14.40 -28.79 -0.64
CA LEU A 12 13.24 -27.97 -0.91
C LEU A 12 13.71 -26.83 -1.82
N LEU A 13 13.44 -26.92 -3.13
CA LEU A 13 13.47 -25.77 -4.01
C LEU A 13 12.35 -24.83 -3.54
N LEU A 14 12.60 -24.05 -2.48
CA LEU A 14 12.02 -22.72 -2.41
C LEU A 14 12.65 -21.96 -3.58
N LEU A 15 11.94 -21.96 -4.70
CA LEU A 15 11.97 -20.80 -5.57
C LEU A 15 11.55 -19.64 -4.68
N ALA A 16 12.53 -18.93 -4.11
CA ALA A 16 12.35 -17.56 -3.69
C ALA A 16 11.88 -16.85 -4.96
N SER A 17 10.57 -16.72 -5.10
CA SER A 17 10.01 -15.74 -6.02
C SER A 17 10.43 -14.41 -5.41
N TRP A 18 11.61 -13.92 -5.81
CA TRP A 18 11.97 -12.53 -5.57
C TRP A 18 10.80 -11.73 -6.13
N GLY A 19 10.02 -11.12 -5.23
CA GLY A 19 8.96 -10.20 -5.62
C GLY A 19 9.59 -9.21 -6.59
N ALA A 20 9.08 -9.15 -7.81
CA ALA A 20 9.62 -8.24 -8.81
C ALA A 20 9.50 -6.82 -8.25
N ARG A 21 10.65 -6.18 -8.02
CA ARG A 21 10.70 -4.81 -7.53
C ARG A 21 10.06 -3.88 -8.56
N ALA A 22 9.23 -2.99 -8.09
CA ALA A 22 8.39 -2.11 -8.87
C ALA A 22 9.23 -1.12 -9.70
N GLN A 23 8.75 -0.83 -10.91
CA GLN A 23 9.23 0.30 -11.69
C GLN A 23 8.69 1.59 -11.07
N THR A 24 9.59 2.48 -10.68
CA THR A 24 9.29 3.84 -10.20
C THR A 24 9.38 4.81 -11.37
N THR A 25 8.37 5.67 -11.53
CA THR A 25 8.43 6.80 -12.47
C THR A 25 9.34 7.89 -11.92
N LEU A 26 10.44 8.17 -12.60
CA LEU A 26 11.43 9.19 -12.24
C LEU A 26 11.10 10.54 -12.88
N GLN A 27 10.54 10.51 -14.08
CA GLN A 27 10.13 11.66 -14.85
C GLN A 27 8.96 11.26 -15.76
N GLN A 28 7.94 12.10 -15.82
CA GLN A 28 6.87 12.03 -16.81
C GLN A 28 6.71 13.42 -17.41
N GLU A 29 6.65 13.48 -18.74
CA GLU A 29 6.40 14.70 -19.48
C GLU A 29 5.18 14.48 -20.39
N SER A 30 4.07 15.12 -20.03
CA SER A 30 2.82 15.18 -20.79
C SER A 30 2.59 16.55 -21.45
N PHE A 31 3.57 17.46 -21.39
CA PHE A 31 3.57 18.75 -22.08
C PHE A 31 2.45 19.73 -21.71
N GLU A 32 1.72 19.48 -20.62
CA GLU A 32 0.64 20.33 -20.11
C GLU A 32 1.12 21.65 -19.49
N ASN A 33 2.37 21.67 -19.00
CA ASN A 33 2.96 22.87 -18.41
C ASN A 33 3.52 23.75 -19.53
N ALA A 34 2.92 24.92 -19.73
CA ALA A 34 3.20 25.80 -20.86
C ALA A 34 4.67 26.21 -20.97
N PRO A 35 5.25 26.15 -22.19
CA PRO A 35 6.02 27.30 -22.65
C PRO A 35 5.11 28.28 -23.37
N GLY A 36 5.36 29.57 -23.17
CA GLY A 36 4.59 30.68 -23.70
C GLY A 36 4.42 30.63 -25.23
N THR A 37 3.45 31.39 -25.71
CA THR A 37 3.02 31.49 -27.12
C THR A 37 4.17 31.65 -28.12
N ALA A 38 4.09 30.86 -29.19
CA ALA A 38 4.61 31.05 -30.56
C ALA A 38 6.06 31.57 -30.80
N ALA A 39 6.72 30.91 -31.75
CA ALA A 39 7.95 31.29 -32.46
C ALA A 39 9.31 31.19 -31.73
N SER A 40 9.37 31.03 -30.40
CA SER A 40 10.63 30.73 -29.71
C SER A 40 10.38 29.95 -28.43
N GLN A 41 10.39 28.62 -28.50
CA GLN A 41 10.46 27.78 -27.30
C GLN A 41 11.86 27.21 -27.17
N VAL A 42 12.82 28.11 -26.96
CA VAL A 42 14.06 27.78 -26.26
C VAL A 42 13.70 27.79 -24.79
N ASP A 43 13.67 26.62 -24.17
CA ASP A 43 13.56 26.54 -22.73
C ASP A 43 14.99 26.39 -22.16
N VAL A 44 15.37 27.40 -21.38
CA VAL A 44 16.76 27.78 -21.07
C VAL A 44 17.26 26.94 -19.89
N SER A 45 18.58 26.74 -19.79
CA SER A 45 19.30 25.91 -18.79
C SER A 45 18.51 25.50 -17.54
N GLY A 46 18.25 24.19 -17.39
CA GLY A 46 17.50 23.62 -16.27
C GLY A 46 16.10 23.12 -16.63
N ALA A 47 15.70 23.29 -17.89
CA ALA A 47 14.37 22.95 -18.38
C ALA A 47 14.43 22.25 -19.76
N ASN A 48 13.29 21.93 -20.39
CA ASN A 48 13.25 21.15 -21.64
C ASN A 48 13.86 21.99 -22.80
N THR A 49 14.24 21.41 -23.94
CA THR A 49 14.71 22.19 -25.12
C THR A 49 14.14 21.62 -26.41
N PHE A 50 13.81 22.51 -27.35
CA PHE A 50 13.08 22.15 -28.56
C PHE A 50 13.73 22.77 -29.81
N THR A 51 13.84 22.02 -30.91
CA THR A 51 14.24 22.57 -32.22
C THR A 51 13.03 22.64 -33.13
N LEU A 52 12.61 23.86 -33.47
CA LEU A 52 11.48 24.14 -34.36
C LEU A 52 11.97 24.23 -35.82
N THR A 53 11.30 23.55 -36.72
CA THR A 53 11.27 23.90 -38.15
C THR A 53 9.88 24.47 -38.42
N THR A 54 9.73 25.79 -38.40
CA THR A 54 8.54 26.41 -39.01
C THR A 54 8.69 26.33 -40.51
N ALA A 55 7.63 25.91 -41.20
CA ALA A 55 7.42 26.07 -42.63
C ALA A 55 8.32 27.16 -43.24
N ALA A 56 9.20 26.76 -44.17
CA ALA A 56 9.78 27.73 -45.07
C ALA A 56 8.62 28.49 -45.74
N SER A 57 8.70 29.81 -45.85
CA SER A 57 7.64 30.63 -46.42
C SER A 57 7.11 30.01 -47.73
N GLY A 58 5.90 29.44 -47.69
CA GLY A 58 5.26 28.79 -48.84
C GLY A 58 5.10 27.25 -48.80
N SER A 59 5.43 26.54 -47.72
CA SER A 59 5.14 25.09 -47.57
C SER A 59 4.30 24.84 -46.31
N THR A 60 3.08 24.31 -46.47
CA THR A 60 2.13 23.99 -45.39
C THR A 60 2.43 22.65 -44.68
N ASP A 61 3.28 21.83 -45.30
CA ASP A 61 3.42 20.39 -45.01
C ASP A 61 4.77 20.09 -44.29
N GLN A 62 5.33 21.07 -43.58
CA GLN A 62 6.63 20.96 -42.89
C GLN A 62 6.58 21.62 -41.51
N TYR A 63 6.42 20.83 -40.46
CA TYR A 63 6.37 21.32 -39.08
C TYR A 63 6.92 20.32 -38.06
N TYR A 64 7.31 20.85 -36.90
CA TYR A 64 7.60 20.06 -35.69
C TYR A 64 7.32 20.91 -34.45
N LEU A 65 6.13 20.79 -33.86
CA LEU A 65 5.64 21.71 -32.84
C LEU A 65 4.74 21.04 -31.79
N ARG A 66 4.60 21.71 -30.64
CA ARG A 66 3.59 21.36 -29.62
C ARG A 66 2.24 21.95 -30.03
N THR A 67 1.17 21.18 -29.94
CA THR A 67 -0.20 21.62 -30.21
C THR A 67 -1.18 20.97 -29.23
N SER A 68 -2.31 21.63 -29.00
CA SER A 68 -3.52 21.05 -28.41
C SER A 68 -4.66 20.92 -29.42
N ASN A 69 -4.36 21.20 -30.69
CA ASN A 69 -5.32 21.22 -31.78
C ASN A 69 -4.90 20.21 -32.84
N ALA A 70 -5.86 19.41 -33.30
CA ALA A 70 -5.70 18.56 -34.48
C ALA A 70 -5.50 19.36 -35.76
N THR A 71 -5.78 20.68 -35.76
CA THR A 71 -5.49 21.57 -36.88
C THR A 71 -4.27 22.45 -36.61
N VAL A 72 -3.24 22.34 -37.44
CA VAL A 72 -2.00 23.11 -37.37
C VAL A 72 -2.02 24.20 -38.47
N GLY A 73 -2.37 25.45 -38.14
CA GLY A 73 -2.30 26.61 -39.06
C GLY A 73 -3.52 26.86 -39.97
N THR A 74 -3.62 28.07 -40.57
CA THR A 74 -4.84 28.62 -41.21
C THR A 74 -5.01 28.38 -42.72
N ASP A 75 -4.10 27.73 -43.43
CA ASP A 75 -4.20 27.53 -44.90
C ASP A 75 -3.99 26.07 -45.40
N ALA A 76 -4.41 25.07 -44.59
CA ALA A 76 -4.63 23.62 -44.86
C ALA A 76 -3.41 22.68 -45.05
N PRO A 77 -3.49 21.35 -44.70
CA PRO A 77 -4.47 20.64 -43.86
C PRO A 77 -3.91 20.32 -42.45
N GLY A 78 -4.77 20.22 -41.43
CA GLY A 78 -4.37 19.85 -40.07
C GLY A 78 -3.81 18.43 -39.93
N PHE A 79 -3.14 18.14 -38.81
CA PHE A 79 -2.74 16.78 -38.41
C PHE A 79 -3.94 15.81 -38.51
N GLN A 80 -3.90 14.86 -39.47
CA GLN A 80 -5.04 14.01 -39.80
C GLN A 80 -4.98 12.62 -39.15
N ALA A 81 -4.87 12.55 -37.82
CA ALA A 81 -5.19 11.29 -37.12
C ALA A 81 -6.67 10.96 -37.39
N THR A 82 -6.94 9.82 -38.03
CA THR A 82 -8.18 9.56 -38.78
C THR A 82 -9.47 9.80 -37.99
N GLY A 83 -10.23 10.80 -38.43
CA GLY A 83 -11.59 11.09 -37.98
C GLY A 83 -12.19 12.38 -38.55
N VAL A 84 -12.09 12.61 -39.87
CA VAL A 84 -12.88 13.60 -40.66
C VAL A 84 -12.79 15.06 -40.20
N ASN A 85 -12.19 15.96 -41.01
CA ASN A 85 -12.40 17.43 -41.00
C ASN A 85 -12.98 17.99 -39.67
N GLY A 86 -12.20 18.06 -38.59
CA GLY A 86 -12.80 18.33 -37.29
C GLY A 86 -11.83 18.41 -36.12
N THR A 87 -12.14 19.30 -35.21
CA THR A 87 -11.36 19.85 -34.09
C THR A 87 -11.18 18.92 -32.88
N THR A 88 -11.14 17.60 -33.06
CA THR A 88 -11.00 16.63 -31.95
C THR A 88 -9.56 16.15 -31.80
N LEU A 89 -9.03 16.21 -30.57
CA LEU A 89 -7.74 15.61 -30.20
C LEU A 89 -7.66 14.15 -30.68
N PRO A 90 -6.48 13.63 -31.03
CA PRO A 90 -6.30 12.20 -31.23
C PRO A 90 -6.78 11.44 -29.98
N THR A 91 -7.31 10.24 -30.17
CA THR A 91 -7.80 9.43 -29.05
C THR A 91 -6.64 9.04 -28.12
N ASN A 92 -6.91 9.04 -26.80
CA ASN A 92 -5.98 8.62 -25.74
C ASN A 92 -4.69 9.45 -25.57
N VAL A 93 -4.72 10.75 -25.88
CA VAL A 93 -3.69 11.72 -25.45
C VAL A 93 -3.68 11.83 -23.91
N ASP A 94 -2.50 11.97 -23.29
CA ASP A 94 -2.35 12.18 -21.85
C ASP A 94 -2.47 13.67 -21.53
N GLY A 95 -3.70 14.17 -21.46
CA GLY A 95 -3.99 15.58 -21.22
C GLY A 95 -4.46 16.31 -22.48
N THR A 96 -3.89 17.48 -22.74
CA THR A 96 -4.36 18.46 -23.73
C THR A 96 -3.34 18.70 -24.83
N TYR A 97 -2.05 18.65 -24.54
CA TYR A 97 -0.96 19.03 -25.44
C TYR A 97 -0.10 17.83 -25.81
N TYR A 98 0.33 17.81 -27.06
CA TYR A 98 1.21 16.77 -27.60
C TYR A 98 2.11 17.38 -28.67
N TRP A 99 3.13 16.64 -29.08
CA TRP A 99 4.01 17.05 -30.18
C TRP A 99 3.58 16.40 -31.49
N VAL A 100 3.59 17.18 -32.55
CA VAL A 100 3.29 16.75 -33.91
C VAL A 100 4.45 17.06 -34.84
N GLY A 101 4.66 16.23 -35.84
CA GLY A 101 5.59 16.51 -36.93
C GLY A 101 5.04 16.07 -38.28
N GLU A 102 5.44 16.83 -39.30
CA GLU A 102 5.26 16.47 -40.69
C GLU A 102 6.46 16.94 -41.50
N GLY A 103 7.02 16.06 -42.33
CA GLY A 103 8.09 16.41 -43.26
C GLY A 103 9.22 17.17 -42.56
N VAL A 104 9.66 16.70 -41.39
CA VAL A 104 10.45 17.49 -40.42
C VAL A 104 11.75 18.04 -41.01
N LYS A 105 12.45 17.26 -41.85
CA LYS A 105 13.63 17.68 -42.63
C LYS A 105 13.26 18.23 -44.02
N GLY A 106 12.00 18.11 -44.42
CA GLY A 106 11.37 18.67 -45.61
C GLY A 106 11.75 18.04 -46.94
N SER A 107 11.16 18.58 -48.01
CA SER A 107 11.15 18.03 -49.38
C SER A 107 12.25 18.58 -50.32
N ALA A 108 13.31 19.19 -49.77
CA ALA A 108 14.40 19.75 -50.58
C ALA A 108 15.27 18.64 -51.20
N SER A 109 16.15 18.95 -52.16
CA SER A 109 17.07 17.94 -52.74
C SER A 109 17.95 17.27 -51.66
N ALA A 110 18.42 16.04 -51.90
CA ALA A 110 19.23 15.26 -50.95
C ALA A 110 20.42 16.04 -50.32
N ALA A 111 21.04 16.96 -51.08
CA ALA A 111 22.12 17.82 -50.59
C ALA A 111 21.66 18.89 -49.58
N ALA A 112 20.46 19.43 -49.74
CA ALA A 112 19.84 20.35 -48.77
C ALA A 112 19.25 19.58 -47.56
N GLN A 113 18.79 18.34 -47.76
CA GLN A 113 18.31 17.47 -46.68
C GLN A 113 19.43 16.98 -45.75
N ALA A 114 20.66 16.82 -46.25
CA ALA A 114 21.83 16.45 -45.45
C ALA A 114 22.25 17.53 -44.42
N THR A 115 21.84 18.79 -44.64
CA THR A 115 22.18 19.93 -43.77
C THR A 115 21.05 20.38 -42.85
N ARG A 116 19.79 19.97 -43.12
CA ARG A 116 18.65 20.27 -42.23
C ARG A 116 18.70 19.40 -40.99
N ILE A 117 18.61 20.07 -39.84
CA ILE A 117 18.57 19.46 -38.52
C ILE A 117 17.16 18.88 -38.31
N GLY A 118 17.07 17.59 -37.96
CA GLY A 118 15.78 16.98 -37.57
C GLY A 118 15.16 17.64 -36.34
N GLY A 119 13.86 17.44 -36.14
CA GLY A 119 13.10 17.92 -35.00
C GLY A 119 13.59 17.26 -33.72
N ARG A 120 13.71 18.03 -32.64
CA ARG A 120 14.20 17.53 -31.35
C ARG A 120 13.36 18.03 -30.21
N VAL A 121 12.94 17.11 -29.34
CA VAL A 121 12.39 17.39 -28.01
C VAL A 121 13.33 16.79 -26.98
N THR A 122 14.01 17.62 -26.20
CA THR A 122 14.92 17.18 -25.14
C THR A 122 14.35 17.53 -23.78
N LEU A 123 14.24 16.55 -22.90
CA LEU A 123 13.74 16.75 -21.55
C LEU A 123 14.83 17.27 -20.61
N LYS A 124 14.40 17.95 -19.55
CA LYS A 124 15.24 18.32 -18.42
C LYS A 124 15.90 17.07 -17.82
N SER A 125 17.07 17.28 -17.24
CA SER A 125 17.83 16.20 -16.60
C SER A 125 17.08 15.69 -15.36
N VAL A 126 16.99 14.38 -15.22
CA VAL A 126 16.42 13.69 -14.06
C VAL A 126 17.50 12.94 -13.30
N SER A 127 17.41 12.91 -11.97
CA SER A 127 18.26 12.04 -11.16
C SER A 127 17.89 10.58 -11.41
N ILE A 128 18.89 9.75 -11.70
CA ILE A 128 18.76 8.30 -11.81
C ILE A 128 19.63 7.57 -10.77
N ALA A 129 20.20 8.32 -9.82
CA ALA A 129 21.03 7.76 -8.76
C ALA A 129 20.23 6.76 -7.91
N GLY A 130 20.79 5.57 -7.73
CA GLY A 130 20.12 4.49 -6.99
C GLY A 130 19.04 3.75 -7.77
N TYR A 131 18.95 3.93 -9.09
CA TYR A 131 18.04 3.17 -9.96
C TYR A 131 18.80 2.35 -11.00
N ALA A 132 18.26 1.17 -11.31
CA ALA A 132 18.71 0.22 -12.33
C ALA A 132 17.53 -0.18 -13.23
N ASN A 133 17.79 -0.97 -14.28
CA ASN A 133 16.76 -1.41 -15.24
C ASN A 133 15.92 -0.23 -15.77
N LEU A 134 16.62 0.87 -16.09
CA LEU A 134 16.01 2.10 -16.56
C LEU A 134 15.34 1.88 -17.91
N LYS A 135 14.17 2.47 -18.08
CA LYS A 135 13.39 2.41 -19.32
C LYS A 135 12.93 3.82 -19.71
N VAL A 136 12.82 4.04 -21.01
CA VAL A 136 12.13 5.21 -21.57
C VAL A 136 10.94 4.72 -22.37
N THR A 137 9.76 5.18 -22.00
CA THR A 137 8.51 4.92 -22.72
C THR A 137 8.05 6.21 -23.40
N VAL A 138 7.60 6.10 -24.64
CA VAL A 138 7.02 7.20 -25.42
C VAL A 138 5.69 6.72 -25.98
N ALA A 139 4.62 7.49 -25.78
CA ALA A 139 3.35 7.22 -26.45
C ALA A 139 3.43 7.79 -27.87
N LEU A 140 3.22 6.95 -28.89
CA LEU A 140 3.34 7.32 -30.30
C LEU A 140 2.05 7.01 -31.07
N ILE A 141 1.75 7.85 -32.04
CA ILE A 141 0.69 7.65 -33.03
C ILE A 141 1.21 8.10 -34.40
N ILE A 142 0.77 7.41 -35.45
CA ILE A 142 0.88 7.93 -36.83
C ILE A 142 -0.49 8.44 -37.27
N ALA A 143 -0.51 9.57 -37.97
CA ALA A 143 -1.72 10.01 -38.62
C ALA A 143 -2.10 9.06 -39.76
N ARG A 144 -3.35 9.13 -40.22
CA ARG A 144 -3.84 8.41 -41.42
C ARG A 144 -3.77 6.87 -41.42
N ALA A 145 -3.34 6.23 -40.33
CA ALA A 145 -3.26 4.77 -40.17
C ALA A 145 -4.43 4.01 -40.86
N GLY A 146 -4.10 3.20 -41.86
CA GLY A 146 -5.07 2.37 -42.60
C GLY A 146 -5.63 3.00 -43.89
N ARG A 147 -5.05 4.09 -44.39
CA ARG A 147 -5.28 4.58 -45.77
C ARG A 147 -4.15 4.12 -46.70
N THR A 148 -4.38 4.22 -48.02
CA THR A 148 -3.42 3.89 -49.09
C THR A 148 -2.19 4.84 -49.13
N TYR A 149 -1.97 5.70 -48.13
CA TYR A 149 -0.99 6.79 -48.16
C TYR A 149 -0.28 7.05 -46.81
N ASP A 150 -0.20 6.08 -45.91
CA ASP A 150 0.79 6.16 -44.83
C ASP A 150 2.16 6.07 -45.52
N ARG A 151 3.08 7.04 -45.37
CA ARG A 151 4.21 7.18 -46.32
C ARG A 151 5.59 6.81 -45.80
N MET A 152 5.75 6.66 -44.48
CA MET A 152 7.05 6.50 -43.81
C MET A 152 8.06 5.70 -44.62
N GLU A 153 8.99 6.41 -45.24
CA GLU A 153 10.00 5.87 -46.13
C GLU A 153 11.18 5.28 -45.34
N THR A 154 11.97 4.41 -45.98
CA THR A 154 13.14 3.76 -45.35
C THR A 154 14.22 4.72 -44.84
N ASP A 155 14.17 5.99 -45.22
CA ASP A 155 15.06 7.04 -44.76
C ASP A 155 14.42 7.99 -43.72
N ASP A 156 13.20 7.69 -43.28
CA ASP A 156 12.53 8.35 -42.16
C ASP A 156 12.85 7.66 -40.85
N THR A 157 13.20 8.46 -39.83
CA THR A 157 13.55 7.91 -38.53
C THR A 157 13.01 8.71 -37.36
N LEU A 158 12.57 8.01 -36.31
CA LEU A 158 12.47 8.57 -34.96
C LEU A 158 13.41 7.83 -34.02
N ARG A 159 14.19 8.60 -33.26
CA ARG A 159 15.14 8.07 -32.29
C ARG A 159 14.80 8.55 -30.90
N VAL A 160 14.75 7.60 -29.97
CA VAL A 160 14.76 7.86 -28.54
C VAL A 160 16.22 7.77 -28.09
N GLN A 161 16.73 8.89 -27.57
CA GLN A 161 18.13 9.01 -27.20
C GLN A 161 18.27 9.48 -25.76
N VAL A 162 19.36 9.06 -25.12
CA VAL A 162 19.71 9.48 -23.77
C VAL A 162 21.13 10.02 -23.71
N ARG A 163 21.39 10.86 -22.71
CA ARG A 163 22.75 11.22 -22.29
C ARG A 163 22.83 11.24 -20.78
N PHE A 164 23.99 10.90 -20.23
CA PHE A 164 24.21 10.83 -18.80
C PHE A 164 25.03 12.00 -18.29
N ASN A 165 24.78 12.44 -17.05
CA ASN A 165 25.58 13.45 -16.36
C ASN A 165 25.72 14.79 -17.10
N ASN A 166 24.74 15.11 -17.95
CA ASN A 166 24.77 16.26 -18.86
C ASN A 166 26.05 16.36 -19.72
N ALA A 167 26.71 15.22 -19.96
CA ALA A 167 28.01 15.13 -20.63
C ALA A 167 28.01 14.03 -21.70
N GLY A 168 28.99 14.07 -22.60
CA GLY A 168 29.21 13.05 -23.61
C GLY A 168 28.24 13.08 -24.80
N ASN A 169 28.30 12.02 -25.60
CA ASN A 169 27.49 11.86 -26.80
C ASN A 169 26.09 11.32 -26.44
N TRP A 170 25.11 11.69 -27.25
CA TRP A 170 23.77 11.10 -27.18
C TRP A 170 23.80 9.66 -27.68
N LEU A 171 23.26 8.74 -26.88
CA LEU A 171 23.14 7.34 -27.20
C LEU A 171 21.71 7.03 -27.66
N THR A 172 21.55 6.37 -28.81
CA THR A 172 20.25 5.86 -29.26
C THR A 172 19.88 4.58 -28.52
N ILE A 173 18.77 4.61 -27.78
CA ILE A 173 18.22 3.47 -27.04
C ILE A 173 16.96 2.89 -27.70
N GLY A 174 16.31 3.67 -28.56
CA GLY A 174 15.19 3.23 -29.38
C GLY A 174 15.26 3.89 -30.74
N GLN A 175 14.94 3.15 -31.79
CA GLN A 175 14.86 3.66 -33.15
C GLN A 175 13.61 3.09 -33.82
N LEU A 176 12.87 3.95 -34.50
CA LEU A 176 11.86 3.56 -35.46
C LEU A 176 12.29 4.03 -36.84
N VAL A 177 12.08 3.19 -37.85
CA VAL A 177 12.40 3.46 -39.25
C VAL A 177 11.16 3.17 -40.09
N GLY A 178 10.95 3.94 -41.16
CA GLY A 178 9.90 3.64 -42.12
C GLY A 178 10.18 2.34 -42.89
N ASP A 179 9.14 1.61 -43.24
CA ASP A 179 9.25 0.32 -43.94
C ASP A 179 8.91 0.39 -45.43
N ASN A 180 8.53 1.57 -45.94
CA ASN A 180 8.19 1.74 -47.35
C ASN A 180 9.42 2.12 -48.18
N SER A 181 9.79 1.22 -49.10
CA SER A 181 10.90 1.42 -50.05
C SER A 181 10.48 2.11 -51.36
N ALA A 182 9.20 2.38 -51.57
CA ALA A 182 8.67 2.93 -52.82
C ALA A 182 8.34 4.42 -52.71
N ALA A 183 9.06 5.24 -53.48
CA ALA A 183 8.67 6.62 -53.76
C ALA A 183 7.32 6.63 -54.51
N GLY A 184 6.22 6.87 -53.78
CA GLY A 184 4.93 7.26 -54.36
C GLY A 184 3.91 6.17 -54.68
N GLY A 185 3.67 5.17 -53.82
CA GLY A 185 2.46 4.34 -54.02
C GLY A 185 2.09 3.24 -53.01
N ALA A 186 2.95 2.84 -52.07
CA ALA A 186 2.63 1.81 -51.07
C ALA A 186 2.49 2.41 -49.66
N SER A 187 1.68 1.78 -48.80
CA SER A 187 1.58 2.16 -47.39
C SER A 187 2.87 1.81 -46.64
N GLY A 188 3.41 2.77 -45.90
CA GLY A 188 4.57 2.69 -45.02
C GLY A 188 4.24 3.08 -43.58
N TYR A 189 4.78 2.33 -42.64
CA TYR A 189 4.63 2.51 -41.20
C TYR A 189 5.99 2.69 -40.54
N TRP A 190 6.02 3.37 -39.39
CA TRP A 190 7.16 3.22 -38.49
C TRP A 190 7.15 1.85 -37.85
N ARG A 191 8.28 1.16 -37.99
CA ARG A 191 8.61 -0.09 -37.29
C ARG A 191 9.76 0.14 -36.35
N VAL A 192 9.74 -0.57 -35.23
CA VAL A 192 10.89 -0.61 -34.34
C VAL A 192 12.06 -1.29 -35.06
N ASP A 193 13.15 -0.55 -35.20
CA ASP A 193 14.45 -1.04 -35.66
C ASP A 193 15.20 -1.56 -34.42
N ALA A 194 15.14 -2.88 -34.24
CA ALA A 194 15.66 -3.59 -33.08
C ALA A 194 17.19 -3.67 -33.12
N GLY A 195 17.77 -3.80 -34.32
CA GLY A 195 19.21 -3.79 -34.56
C GLY A 195 19.86 -2.41 -34.40
N ARG A 196 19.06 -1.34 -34.52
CA ARG A 196 19.46 0.07 -34.56
C ARG A 196 20.45 0.36 -35.69
N ASP A 197 20.33 -0.35 -36.81
CA ASP A 197 21.24 -0.22 -37.95
C ASP A 197 20.74 0.72 -39.05
N GLY A 198 19.52 1.24 -38.91
CA GLY A 198 18.89 2.13 -39.89
C GLY A 198 17.98 1.42 -40.88
N SER A 199 17.74 0.12 -40.73
CA SER A 199 16.77 -0.65 -41.48
C SER A 199 15.76 -1.29 -40.53
N SER A 200 14.48 -1.29 -40.91
CA SER A 200 13.46 -2.09 -40.21
C SER A 200 12.93 -3.24 -41.06
N ILE A 201 13.43 -3.41 -42.28
CA ILE A 201 12.92 -4.39 -43.26
C ILE A 201 13.38 -5.81 -42.89
N ASP A 202 14.59 -5.94 -42.39
CA ASP A 202 15.18 -7.18 -41.88
C ASP A 202 14.67 -7.55 -40.49
N ASP A 203 14.12 -6.59 -39.74
CA ASP A 203 13.51 -6.79 -38.43
C ASP A 203 12.05 -7.28 -38.48
N VAL A 204 11.42 -7.33 -39.66
CA VAL A 204 10.00 -7.72 -39.82
C VAL A 204 9.69 -9.13 -39.29
N ALA A 205 10.67 -10.05 -39.35
CA ALA A 205 10.51 -11.41 -38.81
C ALA A 205 10.67 -11.49 -37.28
N ALA A 206 11.33 -10.50 -36.67
CA ALA A 206 11.64 -10.45 -35.24
C ALA A 206 10.71 -9.49 -34.46
N ASN A 207 10.08 -8.52 -35.13
CA ASN A 207 9.24 -7.50 -34.50
C ASN A 207 8.06 -7.10 -35.40
N THR A 208 6.83 -7.38 -34.94
CA THR A 208 5.60 -7.00 -35.63
C THR A 208 5.06 -5.62 -35.22
N GLN A 209 5.72 -4.92 -34.28
CA GLN A 209 5.22 -3.68 -33.73
C GLN A 209 5.42 -2.51 -34.68
N THR A 210 4.33 -2.14 -35.36
CA THR A 210 4.20 -0.87 -36.09
C THR A 210 3.54 0.17 -35.19
N VAL A 211 3.90 1.44 -35.35
CA VAL A 211 3.09 2.54 -34.81
C VAL A 211 1.76 2.57 -35.55
N GLY A 212 0.65 2.62 -34.80
CA GLY A 212 -0.70 2.64 -35.34
C GLY A 212 -1.53 3.81 -34.81
N ASN A 213 -2.86 3.64 -34.84
CA ASN A 213 -3.86 4.51 -34.22
C ASN A 213 -4.76 3.61 -33.34
N PRO A 214 -4.95 3.92 -32.03
CA PRO A 214 -4.62 5.15 -31.30
C PRO A 214 -3.16 5.25 -30.83
N PHE A 215 -2.86 6.28 -30.03
CA PHE A 215 -1.61 6.38 -29.26
C PHE A 215 -1.29 5.05 -28.55
N SER A 216 -0.03 4.64 -28.65
CA SER A 216 0.47 3.37 -28.10
C SER A 216 1.86 3.54 -27.50
N ASP A 217 2.11 2.81 -26.40
CA ASP A 217 3.37 2.89 -25.67
C ASP A 217 4.48 2.08 -26.36
N PHE A 218 5.59 2.76 -26.65
CA PHE A 218 6.84 2.15 -27.10
C PHE A 218 7.88 2.31 -26.00
N THR A 219 8.37 1.19 -25.47
CA THR A 219 9.27 1.16 -24.31
C THR A 219 10.63 0.64 -24.71
N PHE A 220 11.68 1.39 -24.36
CA PHE A 220 13.06 1.10 -24.71
C PHE A 220 13.92 0.96 -23.46
N ASP A 221 14.73 -0.09 -23.42
CA ASP A 221 15.73 -0.29 -22.37
C ASP A 221 16.87 0.72 -22.49
N VAL A 222 17.19 1.39 -21.39
CA VAL A 222 18.32 2.31 -21.29
C VAL A 222 19.59 1.50 -21.10
N ILE A 223 20.52 1.62 -22.05
CA ILE A 223 21.84 0.99 -21.98
C ILE A 223 22.84 2.05 -21.50
N GLY A 224 23.39 1.90 -20.30
CA GLY A 224 24.39 2.83 -19.75
C GLY A 224 24.18 3.13 -18.28
N SER A 225 25.05 3.97 -17.72
CA SER A 225 25.02 4.35 -16.30
C SER A 225 25.40 5.82 -16.10
N GLY A 226 24.89 6.39 -15.00
CA GLY A 226 25.14 7.78 -14.61
C GLY A 226 24.39 8.13 -13.32
N SER A 227 24.57 9.35 -12.84
CA SER A 227 23.82 9.90 -11.70
C SER A 227 22.63 10.73 -12.15
N THR A 228 22.70 11.33 -13.35
CA THR A 228 21.57 12.01 -14.00
C THR A 228 21.44 11.55 -15.44
N MET A 229 20.24 11.66 -15.99
CA MET A 229 19.92 11.32 -17.38
C MET A 229 19.07 12.40 -18.02
N GLN A 230 19.37 12.73 -19.27
CA GLN A 230 18.46 13.46 -20.15
C GLN A 230 17.99 12.54 -21.25
N THR A 231 16.71 12.68 -21.58
CA THR A 231 16.05 11.98 -22.67
C THR A 231 15.77 12.97 -23.79
N ARG A 232 15.93 12.56 -25.04
CA ARG A 232 15.42 13.32 -26.17
C ARG A 232 14.79 12.44 -27.23
N ILE A 233 13.79 13.00 -27.90
CA ILE A 233 13.17 12.46 -29.10
C ILE A 233 13.74 13.22 -30.29
N VAL A 234 14.19 12.50 -31.30
CA VAL A 234 14.71 13.07 -32.55
C VAL A 234 13.95 12.50 -33.73
N ALA A 235 13.24 13.34 -34.45
CA ALA A 235 12.53 12.97 -35.66
C ALA A 235 13.23 13.53 -36.90
N ALA A 236 13.36 12.69 -37.91
CA ALA A 236 14.02 13.00 -39.16
C ALA A 236 13.22 12.39 -40.30
N GLU A 237 12.15 13.07 -40.68
CA GLU A 237 11.25 12.69 -41.77
C GLU A 237 11.52 13.53 -43.01
N GLN A 238 11.42 12.91 -44.19
CA GLN A 238 11.73 13.51 -45.48
C GLN A 238 10.56 13.35 -46.43
N GLY A 239 9.93 14.48 -46.75
CA GLY A 239 8.75 14.48 -47.62
C GLY A 239 7.77 15.54 -47.15
N GLY A 240 6.50 15.34 -47.49
CA GLY A 240 5.39 16.22 -47.09
C GLY A 240 4.12 15.42 -46.84
N SER A 241 4.26 14.18 -46.39
CA SER A 241 3.13 13.28 -46.13
C SER A 241 3.32 12.37 -44.92
N GLU A 242 4.45 12.49 -44.25
CA GLU A 242 4.90 11.69 -43.13
C GLU A 242 4.40 12.40 -41.88
N GLU A 243 3.25 12.00 -41.33
CA GLU A 243 2.60 12.69 -40.21
C GLU A 243 2.62 11.81 -38.96
N PHE A 244 3.17 12.31 -37.85
CA PHE A 244 3.20 11.59 -36.57
C PHE A 244 2.92 12.52 -35.38
N ALA A 245 2.61 11.90 -34.25
CA ALA A 245 2.58 12.58 -32.97
C ALA A 245 3.13 11.70 -31.84
N PHE A 246 3.61 12.36 -30.79
CA PHE A 246 4.04 11.71 -29.56
C PHE A 246 3.66 12.51 -28.31
N ASP A 247 3.52 11.79 -27.22
CA ASP A 247 3.15 12.32 -25.91
C ASP A 247 3.70 11.41 -24.78
N ASN A 248 3.47 11.81 -23.53
CA ASN A 248 3.64 11.02 -22.32
C ASN A 248 4.98 10.28 -22.24
N ILE A 249 6.06 11.04 -22.36
CA ILE A 249 7.41 10.49 -22.23
C ILE A 249 7.65 10.17 -20.75
N ARG A 250 7.87 8.89 -20.45
CA ARG A 250 8.13 8.38 -19.10
C ARG A 250 9.53 7.82 -19.00
N VAL A 251 10.27 8.25 -17.99
CA VAL A 251 11.49 7.61 -17.53
C VAL A 251 11.15 6.82 -16.29
N THR A 252 11.37 5.50 -16.31
CA THR A 252 11.15 4.64 -15.15
C THR A 252 12.43 3.88 -14.79
N GLY A 253 12.55 3.47 -13.53
CA GLY A 253 13.62 2.58 -13.09
C GLY A 253 13.22 1.76 -11.87
N VAL A 254 13.96 0.69 -11.60
CA VAL A 254 13.84 -0.10 -10.38
C VAL A 254 14.89 0.40 -9.40
N MET A 255 14.53 0.69 -8.14
CA MET A 255 15.55 1.05 -7.15
C MET A 255 16.62 -0.05 -7.08
N SER A 256 17.88 0.31 -6.89
CA SER A 256 19.01 -0.64 -6.91
C SER A 256 19.15 -1.39 -5.58
N THR A 257 18.65 -0.82 -4.48
CA THR A 257 18.71 -1.39 -3.13
C THR A 257 17.32 -1.53 -2.54
N ASN A 258 16.98 -2.68 -1.95
CA ASN A 258 15.69 -2.90 -1.30
C ASN A 258 15.42 -1.81 -0.24
N GLN A 259 14.21 -1.27 -0.15
CA GLN A 259 13.76 -0.55 1.04
C GLN A 259 12.82 -1.43 1.84
N ALA A 260 12.95 -1.40 3.17
CA ALA A 260 12.01 -2.10 4.01
C ALA A 260 10.62 -1.45 3.92
N PRO A 261 9.53 -2.24 4.03
CA PRO A 261 8.20 -1.68 4.16
C PRO A 261 8.09 -0.77 5.39
N VAL A 262 7.15 0.16 5.36
CA VAL A 262 6.87 1.11 6.45
C VAL A 262 5.45 0.93 6.95
N LEU A 263 5.33 0.70 8.26
CA LEU A 263 4.08 0.84 9.00
C LEU A 263 4.05 2.20 9.69
N ALA A 264 2.93 2.90 9.61
CA ALA A 264 2.78 4.23 10.21
C ALA A 264 1.35 4.45 10.71
N ASN A 265 1.14 5.54 11.44
CA ASN A 265 -0.18 6.01 11.88
C ASN A 265 -0.97 5.02 12.74
N ILE A 266 -0.32 4.10 13.45
CA ILE A 266 -1.02 3.36 14.50
C ILE A 266 -1.38 4.33 15.64
N GLU A 267 -2.58 4.20 16.19
CA GLU A 267 -3.04 5.06 17.28
C GLU A 267 -2.19 4.86 18.55
N SER A 268 -1.78 5.94 19.21
CA SER A 268 -1.01 5.88 20.46
C SER A 268 -1.87 5.70 21.72
N THR A 269 -3.18 5.95 21.62
CA THR A 269 -4.09 5.86 22.77
C THR A 269 -4.37 4.40 23.11
N THR A 270 -4.10 4.04 24.36
CA THR A 270 -4.39 2.73 24.92
C THR A 270 -5.88 2.39 24.81
N ILE A 271 -6.18 1.17 24.39
CA ILE A 271 -7.54 0.65 24.34
C ILE A 271 -7.94 0.21 25.75
N ALA A 272 -9.10 0.65 26.25
CA ALA A 272 -9.71 0.07 27.43
C ALA A 272 -10.49 -1.18 27.03
N TYR A 273 -10.22 -2.30 27.69
CA TYR A 273 -10.92 -3.57 27.51
C TYR A 273 -11.48 -4.01 28.86
N ALA A 274 -12.81 -4.06 28.98
CA ALA A 274 -13.45 -4.60 30.17
C ALA A 274 -13.54 -6.12 30.08
N GLU A 275 -13.47 -6.80 31.22
CA GLU A 275 -13.78 -8.23 31.29
C GLU A 275 -15.12 -8.57 30.63
N GLY A 276 -15.15 -9.71 29.92
CA GLY A 276 -16.32 -10.16 29.18
C GLY A 276 -16.67 -9.30 27.95
N GLN A 277 -15.88 -8.27 27.62
CA GLN A 277 -16.04 -7.52 26.39
C GLN A 277 -15.84 -8.42 25.17
N GLY A 278 -16.53 -8.10 24.07
CA GLY A 278 -16.31 -8.80 22.80
C GLY A 278 -14.95 -8.47 22.17
N ALA A 279 -14.65 -9.19 21.10
CA ALA A 279 -13.47 -8.92 20.27
C ALA A 279 -13.39 -7.44 19.88
N THR A 280 -12.21 -6.85 20.06
CA THR A 280 -11.98 -5.42 19.91
C THR A 280 -10.91 -5.15 18.86
N THR A 281 -11.23 -4.33 17.86
CA THR A 281 -10.28 -3.92 16.82
C THR A 281 -9.10 -3.17 17.41
N ILE A 282 -7.89 -3.57 17.02
CA ILE A 282 -6.65 -2.99 17.58
C ILE A 282 -6.31 -1.67 16.89
N THR A 283 -6.55 -1.52 15.58
CA THR A 283 -6.24 -0.28 14.86
C THR A 283 -7.17 -0.07 13.68
N ASN A 284 -7.54 1.19 13.42
CA ASN A 284 -8.32 1.60 12.26
C ASN A 284 -7.54 2.51 11.31
N THR A 285 -6.38 3.02 11.75
CA THR A 285 -5.61 4.06 11.04
C THR A 285 -4.23 3.63 10.57
N LEU A 286 -3.73 2.45 11.00
CA LEU A 286 -2.44 1.90 10.54
C LEU A 286 -2.30 1.93 9.02
N THR A 287 -1.28 2.59 8.49
CA THR A 287 -0.99 2.63 7.04
C THR A 287 0.19 1.75 6.68
N VAL A 288 0.15 1.18 5.47
CA VAL A 288 1.23 0.33 4.91
C VAL A 288 1.75 0.99 3.63
N ALA A 289 3.06 1.22 3.57
CA ALA A 289 3.73 1.75 2.40
C ALA A 289 5.04 0.99 2.13
N ASP A 290 5.44 0.95 0.88
CA ASP A 290 6.74 0.44 0.45
C ASP A 290 7.14 1.20 -0.82
N GLN A 291 8.40 1.60 -0.92
CA GLN A 291 8.85 2.50 -1.98
C GLN A 291 9.21 1.75 -3.26
N ASP A 292 9.60 0.49 -3.18
CA ASP A 292 10.07 -0.31 -4.31
C ASP A 292 9.32 -1.62 -4.50
N ASN A 293 8.37 -1.98 -3.63
CA ASN A 293 7.58 -3.18 -3.76
C ASN A 293 6.08 -2.84 -3.73
N THR A 294 5.34 -3.24 -4.77
CA THR A 294 3.87 -3.09 -4.79
C THR A 294 3.14 -4.15 -3.97
N ASN A 295 3.84 -5.21 -3.56
CA ASN A 295 3.31 -6.36 -2.84
C ASN A 295 4.20 -6.72 -1.65
N LEU A 296 3.59 -7.22 -0.59
CA LEU A 296 4.24 -7.81 0.57
C LEU A 296 4.02 -9.33 0.57
N THR A 297 4.88 -10.07 1.26
CA THR A 297 4.83 -11.53 1.32
C THR A 297 4.39 -12.08 2.67
N GLY A 298 4.46 -11.27 3.73
CA GLY A 298 4.06 -11.67 5.06
C GLY A 298 4.00 -10.55 6.09
N GLY A 299 3.64 -10.91 7.31
CA GLY A 299 3.72 -10.05 8.48
C GLY A 299 3.53 -10.81 9.79
N THR A 300 3.84 -10.16 10.90
CA THR A 300 3.60 -10.72 12.23
C THR A 300 2.89 -9.70 13.11
N VAL A 301 1.90 -10.18 13.86
CA VAL A 301 1.25 -9.42 14.92
C VAL A 301 1.37 -10.24 16.19
N ARG A 302 1.99 -9.69 17.22
CA ARG A 302 2.34 -10.45 18.42
C ARG A 302 2.20 -9.65 19.68
N PHE A 303 1.96 -10.33 20.79
CA PHE A 303 2.16 -9.75 22.10
C PHE A 303 3.67 -9.62 22.37
N THR A 304 4.08 -8.44 22.82
CA THR A 304 5.47 -8.17 23.27
C THR A 304 5.56 -7.99 24.78
N ALA A 305 4.44 -7.71 25.45
CA ALA A 305 4.33 -7.64 26.89
C ALA A 305 2.91 -7.99 27.35
N GLY A 306 2.81 -8.54 28.56
CA GLY A 306 1.55 -8.75 29.27
C GLY A 306 0.69 -9.93 28.79
N PHE A 307 1.16 -10.72 27.83
CA PHE A 307 0.44 -11.88 27.28
C PHE A 307 0.14 -12.95 28.35
N ASP A 308 -1.11 -13.35 28.43
CA ASP A 308 -1.58 -14.52 29.14
C ASP A 308 -2.08 -15.57 28.14
N ASN A 309 -1.39 -16.70 28.06
CA ASN A 309 -1.67 -17.72 27.06
C ASN A 309 -2.90 -18.59 27.37
N THR A 310 -3.54 -18.39 28.53
CA THR A 310 -4.75 -19.10 28.92
C THR A 310 -6.01 -18.35 28.50
N GLU A 311 -5.91 -17.04 28.26
CA GLU A 311 -7.05 -16.16 28.01
C GLU A 311 -6.88 -15.21 26.80
N ASP A 312 -5.66 -14.80 26.43
CA ASP A 312 -5.46 -13.83 25.35
C ASP A 312 -5.39 -14.46 23.95
N GLN A 313 -6.12 -13.88 23.00
CA GLN A 313 -6.01 -14.24 21.59
C GLN A 313 -6.07 -13.06 20.61
N LEU A 314 -5.41 -13.28 19.46
CA LEU A 314 -5.51 -12.43 18.28
C LEU A 314 -6.38 -13.14 17.24
N LEU A 315 -7.48 -12.50 16.86
CA LEU A 315 -8.43 -13.02 15.88
C LEU A 315 -8.14 -12.44 14.50
N PHE A 316 -8.08 -13.33 13.51
CA PHE A 316 -7.94 -12.97 12.11
C PHE A 316 -8.69 -13.96 11.21
N THR A 317 -9.34 -13.43 10.18
CA THR A 317 -9.97 -14.23 9.12
C THR A 317 -9.17 -14.06 7.84
N ASN A 318 -8.82 -15.17 7.19
CA ASN A 318 -8.10 -15.17 5.91
C ASN A 318 -8.86 -14.34 4.88
N GLN A 319 -8.14 -13.46 4.19
CA GLN A 319 -8.73 -12.51 3.25
C GLN A 319 -7.68 -12.01 2.27
N ASN A 320 -8.10 -11.54 1.09
CA ASN A 320 -7.22 -10.90 0.11
C ASN A 320 -5.96 -11.71 -0.28
N GLY A 321 -6.06 -13.05 -0.24
CA GLY A 321 -4.91 -13.95 -0.50
C GLY A 321 -3.91 -14.08 0.67
N ILE A 322 -4.23 -13.51 1.83
CA ILE A 322 -3.41 -13.56 3.05
C ILE A 322 -4.02 -14.58 4.01
N THR A 323 -3.19 -15.52 4.46
CA THR A 323 -3.53 -16.54 5.46
C THR A 323 -2.92 -16.19 6.81
N GLY A 324 -3.70 -16.29 7.89
CA GLY A 324 -3.22 -16.12 9.27
C GLY A 324 -3.07 -17.45 9.99
N SER A 325 -2.02 -17.57 10.80
CA SER A 325 -1.77 -18.68 11.71
C SER A 325 -1.40 -18.15 13.09
N TYR A 326 -2.30 -18.31 14.06
CA TYR A 326 -2.08 -17.89 15.45
C TYR A 326 -1.53 -19.04 16.29
N ASN A 327 -0.45 -18.78 17.03
CA ASN A 327 0.10 -19.70 18.00
C ASN A 327 -0.27 -19.24 19.42
N THR A 328 -1.29 -19.90 19.99
CA THR A 328 -1.83 -19.62 21.33
C THR A 328 -0.82 -19.73 22.45
N SER A 329 0.23 -20.54 22.31
CA SER A 329 1.27 -20.66 23.35
C SER A 329 2.25 -19.48 23.38
N THR A 330 2.38 -18.76 22.27
CA THR A 330 3.38 -17.68 22.09
C THR A 330 2.77 -16.30 21.86
N GLY A 331 1.47 -16.22 21.57
CA GLY A 331 0.81 -14.97 21.28
C GLY A 331 1.20 -14.37 19.92
N VAL A 332 1.65 -15.19 18.97
CA VAL A 332 2.12 -14.74 17.65
C VAL A 332 1.12 -15.14 16.57
N LEU A 333 0.57 -14.15 15.87
CA LEU A 333 -0.17 -14.30 14.61
C LEU A 333 0.77 -14.06 13.44
N THR A 334 1.03 -15.10 12.66
CA THR A 334 1.81 -15.02 11.41
C THR A 334 0.86 -14.86 10.23
N LEU A 335 1.08 -13.83 9.42
CA LEU A 335 0.39 -13.59 8.15
C LEU A 335 1.30 -14.01 6.99
N SER A 336 0.76 -14.77 6.04
CA SER A 336 1.50 -15.28 4.87
C SER A 336 0.68 -15.13 3.59
N GLY A 337 1.32 -14.69 2.52
CA GLY A 337 0.74 -14.61 1.17
C GLY A 337 1.20 -13.36 0.42
N THR A 338 1.48 -13.50 -0.86
CA THR A 338 1.85 -12.35 -1.70
C THR A 338 0.61 -11.53 -2.04
N ALA A 339 0.51 -10.33 -1.49
CA ALA A 339 -0.65 -9.45 -1.69
C ALA A 339 -0.24 -7.98 -1.72
N SER A 340 -1.10 -7.11 -2.26
CA SER A 340 -0.82 -5.68 -2.41
C SER A 340 -0.69 -4.96 -1.06
N LEU A 341 -0.05 -3.79 -1.06
CA LEU A 341 0.04 -2.91 0.12
C LEU A 341 -1.35 -2.63 0.73
N ALA A 342 -2.34 -2.35 -0.12
CA ALA A 342 -3.72 -2.09 0.31
C ALA A 342 -4.39 -3.33 0.94
N ALA A 343 -4.13 -4.53 0.40
CA ALA A 343 -4.62 -5.78 0.96
C ALA A 343 -4.04 -6.07 2.35
N TYR A 344 -2.73 -5.86 2.54
CA TYR A 344 -2.10 -5.97 3.85
C TYR A 344 -2.59 -4.91 4.83
N GLN A 345 -2.78 -3.66 4.39
CA GLN A 345 -3.35 -2.62 5.23
C GLN A 345 -4.74 -3.00 5.76
N ALA A 346 -5.62 -3.51 4.89
CA ALA A 346 -6.95 -3.99 5.28
C ALA A 346 -6.86 -5.19 6.24
N ALA A 347 -5.97 -6.15 5.96
CA ALA A 347 -5.77 -7.33 6.80
C ALA A 347 -5.28 -6.98 8.20
N LEU A 348 -4.29 -6.09 8.33
CA LEU A 348 -3.76 -5.68 9.64
C LEU A 348 -4.81 -4.92 10.46
N ARG A 349 -5.63 -4.08 9.82
CA ARG A 349 -6.73 -3.35 10.47
C ARG A 349 -7.92 -4.23 10.87
N SER A 350 -8.04 -5.43 10.32
CA SER A 350 -9.12 -6.36 10.72
C SER A 350 -8.76 -7.22 11.93
N ILE A 351 -7.51 -7.16 12.42
CA ILE A 351 -7.08 -7.98 13.55
C ILE A 351 -7.71 -7.43 14.83
N GLN A 352 -8.28 -8.35 15.59
CA GLN A 352 -8.96 -8.04 16.85
C GLN A 352 -8.26 -8.75 18.00
N TYR A 353 -8.23 -8.08 19.14
CA TYR A 353 -7.88 -8.69 20.42
C TYR A 353 -9.14 -9.24 21.09
N GLN A 354 -9.02 -10.39 21.75
CA GLN A 354 -10.05 -10.90 22.64
C GLN A 354 -9.38 -11.56 23.84
N ASP A 355 -9.89 -11.23 25.02
CA ASP A 355 -9.74 -12.03 26.23
C ASP A 355 -10.88 -13.07 26.28
N THR A 356 -10.55 -14.34 26.40
CA THR A 356 -11.51 -15.44 26.42
C THR A 356 -12.04 -15.76 27.81
N ASP A 357 -11.41 -15.26 28.88
CA ASP A 357 -11.98 -15.37 30.22
C ASP A 357 -12.98 -14.23 30.45
N ALA A 358 -14.25 -14.59 30.46
CA ALA A 358 -15.34 -13.64 30.61
C ALA A 358 -15.74 -13.37 32.06
N VAL A 359 -15.05 -13.98 33.04
CA VAL A 359 -15.43 -13.96 34.46
C VAL A 359 -14.25 -13.66 35.40
N ASP A 360 -13.02 -14.01 35.03
CA ASP A 360 -11.83 -13.78 35.88
C ASP A 360 -10.61 -13.38 35.02
N ALA A 361 -10.78 -12.36 34.18
CA ALA A 361 -9.73 -11.89 33.27
C ALA A 361 -8.53 -11.31 34.02
N SER A 362 -7.30 -11.70 33.64
CA SER A 362 -6.12 -11.18 34.32
C SER A 362 -5.92 -9.69 34.06
N ALA A 363 -5.96 -8.89 35.14
CA ALA A 363 -5.73 -7.45 35.06
C ALA A 363 -4.34 -7.13 34.51
N GLY A 364 -4.25 -6.21 33.56
CA GLY A 364 -2.94 -5.83 33.03
C GLY A 364 -2.97 -5.06 31.73
N THR A 365 -1.79 -4.64 31.29
CA THR A 365 -1.62 -4.03 29.96
C THR A 365 -0.99 -5.04 29.01
N ARG A 366 -1.68 -5.34 27.92
CA ARG A 366 -1.18 -6.08 26.77
C ARG A 366 -0.53 -5.10 25.79
N THR A 367 0.67 -5.39 25.32
CA THR A 367 1.30 -4.63 24.23
C THR A 367 1.34 -5.48 22.98
N ILE A 368 0.66 -5.03 21.93
CA ILE A 368 0.57 -5.74 20.65
C ILE A 368 1.41 -4.99 19.63
N THR A 369 2.31 -5.72 18.97
CA THR A 369 3.27 -5.19 18.02
C THR A 369 3.04 -5.79 16.64
N PHE A 370 3.11 -4.94 15.62
CA PHE A 370 2.91 -5.24 14.21
C PHE A 370 4.22 -5.08 13.44
N SER A 371 4.48 -5.98 12.50
CA SER A 371 5.50 -5.84 11.47
C SER A 371 5.07 -6.54 10.18
N VAL A 372 5.60 -6.09 9.04
CA VAL A 372 5.37 -6.71 7.73
C VAL A 372 6.69 -6.93 7.00
N THR A 373 6.69 -7.78 5.97
CA THR A 373 7.86 -8.05 5.13
C THR A 373 7.49 -8.14 3.66
N ASP A 374 8.36 -7.58 2.81
CA ASP A 374 8.34 -7.69 1.35
C ASP A 374 9.02 -8.98 0.83
N GLY A 375 9.55 -9.81 1.73
CA GLY A 375 10.31 -11.02 1.45
C GLY A 375 11.83 -10.83 1.39
N LEU A 376 12.31 -9.59 1.44
CA LEU A 376 13.72 -9.20 1.43
C LEU A 376 14.12 -8.46 2.72
N SER A 377 13.20 -7.69 3.30
CA SER A 377 13.36 -6.91 4.52
C SER A 377 12.07 -6.86 5.31
N SER A 378 12.18 -6.62 6.61
CA SER A 378 11.05 -6.42 7.50
C SER A 378 10.92 -4.95 7.87
N SER A 379 9.69 -4.48 8.03
CA SER A 379 9.41 -3.14 8.54
C SER A 379 9.95 -2.95 9.95
N LEU A 380 10.11 -1.70 10.35
CA LEU A 380 10.14 -1.38 11.78
C LEU A 380 8.83 -1.81 12.45
N GLU A 381 8.93 -2.12 13.73
CA GLU A 381 7.80 -2.49 14.56
C GLU A 381 6.99 -1.25 14.97
N VAL A 382 5.67 -1.36 14.94
CA VAL A 382 4.75 -0.39 15.54
C VAL A 382 3.85 -1.11 16.52
N SER A 383 3.47 -0.46 17.62
CA SER A 383 2.71 -1.12 18.68
C SER A 383 1.55 -0.28 19.19
N ARG A 384 0.60 -0.97 19.82
CA ARG A 384 -0.50 -0.36 20.57
C ARG A 384 -0.78 -1.17 21.83
N SER A 385 -1.14 -0.47 22.89
CA SER A 385 -1.46 -1.07 24.18
C SER A 385 -2.97 -1.26 24.37
N ILE A 386 -3.33 -2.32 25.08
CA ILE A 386 -4.68 -2.62 25.56
C ILE A 386 -4.60 -2.81 27.07
N THR A 387 -5.43 -2.14 27.85
CA THR A 387 -5.54 -2.33 29.29
C THR A 387 -6.80 -3.14 29.60
N VAL A 388 -6.59 -4.36 30.08
CA VAL A 388 -7.64 -5.26 30.57
C VAL A 388 -7.96 -4.87 32.01
N THR A 389 -9.24 -4.59 32.25
CA THR A 389 -9.76 -4.25 33.58
C THR A 389 -10.77 -5.33 33.99
N PRO A 390 -10.49 -6.10 35.05
CA PRO A 390 -11.43 -7.09 35.56
C PRO A 390 -12.70 -6.40 36.06
N ALA A 391 -13.82 -7.07 35.92
CA ALA A 391 -15.05 -6.72 36.61
C ALA A 391 -14.87 -7.03 38.10
N LEU A 392 -15.49 -6.22 38.95
CA LEU A 392 -15.57 -6.59 40.36
C LEU A 392 -16.56 -7.74 40.47
N ASP A 393 -16.06 -8.94 40.71
CA ASP A 393 -16.90 -10.03 41.17
C ASP A 393 -17.64 -9.59 42.42
N ALA A 394 -18.98 -9.62 42.38
CA ALA A 394 -19.77 -9.42 43.57
C ALA A 394 -19.25 -10.41 44.61
N ALA A 395 -18.82 -9.92 45.78
CA ALA A 395 -18.27 -10.75 46.84
C ALA A 395 -19.15 -11.98 46.98
N GLY A 396 -18.62 -13.15 46.59
CA GLY A 396 -19.37 -14.40 46.62
C GLY A 396 -20.01 -14.46 47.99
N ARG A 397 -21.35 -14.52 48.02
CA ARG A 397 -22.13 -14.47 49.28
C ARG A 397 -21.38 -15.32 50.28
N LEU A 398 -20.86 -14.70 51.35
CA LEU A 398 -20.13 -15.43 52.38
C LEU A 398 -20.97 -16.68 52.68
N PRO A 399 -20.40 -17.89 52.67
CA PRO A 399 -21.16 -19.14 52.66
C PRO A 399 -22.02 -19.35 53.91
N TYR A 400 -22.02 -18.37 54.81
CA TYR A 400 -22.70 -18.44 56.08
C TYR A 400 -23.85 -17.44 56.16
N GLN A 401 -25.04 -17.92 55.83
CA GLN A 401 -26.27 -17.43 56.43
C GLN A 401 -26.49 -18.29 57.67
N GLU A 402 -26.29 -17.72 58.86
CA GLU A 402 -26.55 -18.43 60.12
C GLU A 402 -28.06 -18.48 60.35
N ASP A 403 -28.64 -19.65 60.14
CA ASP A 403 -29.99 -19.93 60.60
C ASP A 403 -29.88 -20.28 62.09
N LEU A 404 -30.17 -19.32 62.97
CA LEU A 404 -30.15 -19.49 64.44
C LEU A 404 -31.23 -20.47 64.93
N GLU A 405 -31.74 -21.36 64.06
CA GLU A 405 -32.76 -22.37 64.29
C GLU A 405 -32.16 -23.70 64.85
N THR A 406 -30.82 -23.87 64.81
CA THR A 406 -30.11 -24.95 65.53
C THR A 406 -29.21 -24.42 66.65
N ASN A 407 -28.98 -25.19 67.72
CA ASN A 407 -28.30 -24.68 68.92
C ASN A 407 -26.77 -24.57 68.80
N GLY A 408 -26.13 -25.18 67.79
CA GLY A 408 -24.71 -24.97 67.43
C GLY A 408 -23.67 -25.18 68.55
N GLU A 409 -24.11 -25.68 69.70
CA GLU A 409 -23.38 -25.69 70.96
C GLU A 409 -22.21 -26.68 70.88
N GLY A 410 -21.06 -26.30 71.43
CA GLY A 410 -19.84 -27.12 71.44
C GLY A 410 -19.08 -27.19 70.11
N THR A 411 -19.62 -26.65 69.02
CA THR A 411 -18.95 -26.67 67.69
C THR A 411 -18.47 -25.30 67.23
N ARG A 412 -19.20 -24.22 67.54
CA ARG A 412 -18.88 -22.85 67.04
C ARG A 412 -18.85 -21.76 68.11
N TYR A 413 -19.65 -21.90 69.16
CA TYR A 413 -19.69 -20.94 70.26
C TYR A 413 -19.51 -21.67 71.59
N THR A 414 -18.84 -20.99 72.53
CA THR A 414 -18.88 -21.36 73.94
C THR A 414 -20.05 -20.59 74.57
N SER A 415 -21.25 -21.18 74.56
CA SER A 415 -22.31 -20.74 75.46
C SER A 415 -22.13 -21.44 76.80
N ASN A 416 -22.53 -20.76 77.88
CA ASN A 416 -22.77 -21.40 79.16
C ASN A 416 -24.28 -21.70 79.24
N ASP A 417 -24.72 -22.82 78.68
CA ASP A 417 -26.13 -23.23 78.79
C ASP A 417 -26.55 -23.49 80.26
N GLY A 418 -25.60 -23.43 81.19
CA GLY A 418 -25.84 -23.29 82.62
C GLY A 418 -25.92 -21.82 83.07
N LEU A 419 -27.09 -21.44 83.59
CA LEU A 419 -27.27 -20.24 84.42
C LEU A 419 -26.15 -20.16 85.47
N MET A 420 -25.24 -19.18 85.33
CA MET A 420 -24.30 -18.89 86.40
C MET A 420 -25.07 -18.28 87.58
N SER A 421 -24.65 -18.60 88.80
CA SER A 421 -25.30 -18.21 90.08
C SER A 421 -25.44 -16.69 90.30
N ASN A 422 -24.88 -15.88 89.41
CA ASN A 422 -24.82 -14.43 89.43
C ASN A 422 -25.55 -13.78 88.24
N GLY A 423 -26.45 -14.50 87.56
CA GLY A 423 -27.39 -13.95 86.57
C GLY A 423 -26.77 -13.54 85.24
N ARG A 424 -25.50 -13.87 84.99
CA ARG A 424 -24.83 -13.59 83.70
C ARG A 424 -24.96 -14.82 82.81
N ALA A 425 -25.76 -14.72 81.77
CA ALA A 425 -25.93 -15.80 80.82
C ALA A 425 -26.09 -15.23 79.41
N PHE A 426 -25.55 -15.95 78.43
CA PHE A 426 -25.87 -15.80 77.01
C PHE A 426 -26.83 -16.93 76.67
N ILE A 427 -28.11 -16.61 76.46
CA ILE A 427 -29.17 -17.62 76.29
C ILE A 427 -29.78 -17.47 74.90
N ARG A 428 -29.92 -18.58 74.17
CA ARG A 428 -30.73 -18.64 72.95
C ARG A 428 -32.19 -18.84 73.33
N THR A 429 -33.06 -17.94 72.89
CA THR A 429 -34.49 -17.96 73.22
C THR A 429 -35.35 -17.61 72.00
N ASN A 430 -36.57 -18.12 71.97
CA ASN A 430 -37.64 -17.72 71.04
C ASN A 430 -38.78 -16.96 71.76
N VAL A 431 -38.64 -16.73 73.06
CA VAL A 431 -39.64 -16.05 73.88
C VAL A 431 -39.33 -14.55 73.89
N PRO A 432 -40.23 -13.63 73.48
CA PRO A 432 -39.99 -12.17 73.39
C PRO A 432 -39.72 -11.43 74.72
N SER A 433 -39.80 -12.14 75.83
CA SER A 433 -39.58 -11.65 77.19
C SER A 433 -38.44 -12.43 77.84
N GLU A 434 -37.78 -11.83 78.82
CA GLU A 434 -36.77 -12.50 79.64
C GLU A 434 -37.22 -13.93 80.04
N PRO A 435 -36.51 -14.99 79.61
CA PRO A 435 -37.02 -16.36 79.71
C PRO A 435 -37.19 -16.88 81.15
N ASN A 436 -36.60 -16.20 82.13
CA ASN A 436 -36.50 -16.67 83.50
C ASN A 436 -36.87 -15.57 84.50
N GLY A 437 -38.09 -15.01 84.41
CA GLY A 437 -38.61 -13.87 85.20
C GLY A 437 -38.63 -14.03 86.74
N GLN A 438 -37.54 -14.49 87.34
CA GLN A 438 -37.35 -14.78 88.76
C GLN A 438 -36.05 -14.20 89.35
N TRP A 439 -35.22 -13.47 88.59
CA TRP A 439 -33.92 -13.02 89.09
C TRP A 439 -33.63 -11.53 88.84
N HIS A 440 -34.55 -10.67 89.26
CA HIS A 440 -34.21 -9.27 89.50
C HIS A 440 -33.53 -9.16 90.87
N SER A 441 -32.20 -9.14 90.91
CA SER A 441 -31.49 -8.79 92.15
C SER A 441 -31.57 -7.29 92.49
N ASN A 442 -32.33 -6.48 91.74
CA ASN A 442 -32.42 -5.03 91.97
C ASN A 442 -33.74 -4.35 91.55
N GLY A 443 -34.85 -5.09 91.41
CA GLY A 443 -36.19 -4.49 91.19
C GLY A 443 -36.46 -3.87 89.81
N SER A 444 -35.64 -4.15 88.79
CA SER A 444 -35.92 -3.73 87.41
C SER A 444 -37.07 -4.54 86.79
N ALA A 445 -37.85 -3.97 85.87
CA ALA A 445 -38.90 -4.70 85.15
C ALA A 445 -38.33 -5.55 84.00
N ALA A 446 -39.05 -6.61 83.60
CA ALA A 446 -38.71 -7.43 82.45
C ALA A 446 -38.55 -6.56 81.18
N THR A 447 -37.43 -6.71 80.48
CA THR A 447 -37.19 -6.01 79.22
C THR A 447 -37.83 -6.79 78.08
N THR A 448 -38.78 -6.17 77.36
CA THR A 448 -39.36 -6.74 76.14
C THR A 448 -38.48 -6.40 74.95
N ILE A 449 -38.17 -7.39 74.11
CA ILE A 449 -37.38 -7.19 72.90
C ILE A 449 -38.33 -7.24 71.70
N SER A 450 -38.33 -6.18 70.90
CA SER A 450 -39.17 -6.02 69.71
C SER A 450 -38.33 -5.89 68.45
N GLY A 451 -38.86 -6.32 67.30
CA GLY A 451 -38.21 -6.16 65.99
C GLY A 451 -37.27 -7.29 65.58
N ILE A 452 -37.42 -8.48 66.18
CA ILE A 452 -36.64 -9.67 65.79
C ILE A 452 -37.39 -10.39 64.65
N ASN A 453 -36.71 -10.60 63.52
CA ASN A 453 -37.27 -11.23 62.32
C ASN A 453 -37.04 -12.76 62.25
N ASN A 454 -36.30 -13.36 63.20
CA ASN A 454 -35.98 -14.79 63.26
C ASN A 454 -36.71 -15.49 64.42
N SER A 455 -36.96 -16.81 64.32
CA SER A 455 -37.72 -17.54 65.35
C SER A 455 -36.93 -17.73 66.64
N TYR A 456 -35.59 -17.62 66.62
CA TYR A 456 -34.72 -17.64 67.80
C TYR A 456 -33.66 -16.54 67.75
N TYR A 457 -33.21 -16.09 68.91
CA TYR A 457 -32.21 -15.03 69.09
C TYR A 457 -31.42 -15.20 70.39
N TRP A 458 -30.26 -14.53 70.50
CA TRP A 458 -29.44 -14.53 71.71
C TRP A 458 -29.78 -13.37 72.63
N TRP A 459 -29.87 -13.65 73.92
CA TRP A 459 -30.15 -12.70 74.97
C TRP A 459 -29.05 -12.67 76.03
N VAL A 460 -28.75 -11.50 76.58
CA VAL A 460 -27.76 -11.29 77.63
C VAL A 460 -28.41 -10.60 78.82
N SER A 461 -28.20 -11.14 80.03
CA SER A 461 -28.49 -10.42 81.27
C SER A 461 -27.21 -9.90 81.95
N GLY A 462 -27.25 -8.62 82.34
CA GLY A 462 -26.21 -7.96 83.12
C GLY A 462 -25.93 -6.53 82.65
N THR A 463 -25.57 -5.64 83.57
CA THR A 463 -25.29 -4.22 83.32
C THR A 463 -23.92 -3.94 82.70
N SER A 464 -23.15 -4.95 82.26
CA SER A 464 -21.82 -4.74 81.69
C SER A 464 -21.42 -5.86 80.74
N ILE A 465 -21.30 -5.53 79.46
CA ILE A 465 -20.65 -6.36 78.43
C ILE A 465 -19.18 -5.90 78.41
N TYR A 466 -18.22 -6.80 78.65
CA TYR A 466 -16.78 -6.54 78.46
C TYR A 466 -16.29 -7.21 77.20
#